data_AF-A0A6B0Y336-F1
#
_entry.id   AF-A0A6B0Y336-F1
#
_cell.length_a   1.000
_cell.length_b   1.000
_cell.length_c   1.000
_cell.angle_alpha   90.00
_cell.angle_beta   90.00
_cell.angle_gamma   90.00
#
_symmetry.space_group_name_H-M   'P 1'
#
loop_
_entity.id
_entity.type
_entity.pdbx_description
1 polymer ?
#
loop_
_entity_poly.entity_id
_entity_poly.type
_entity_poly.pdbx_seq_one_letter_code
_entity_poly.pdbx_strand_id
1 'polypeptide(L)'
;MVHPFYDRNISQPGERCRIHRSIERWQSFSEAPDRLHQALVGYSFTGAAPLHSAIGDGDEAYSYLSAFLATRAGGRLRFPDTQYYEHDGNDATTVETPLTFASAVCDMLPKSWDGTIRVFPALPSHWKDVRFDNLLADGGVAVSAELSGGRLVWLGFASRWKRRLRIVSPVLGELAQAPLEFALEPQVPRWLIRDD
;
A
#
# COMPACT_ATOMS: atom_id res chain seq x y z
N MET A 1 14.07 -9.64 -0.15
CA MET A 1 13.55 -8.33 -0.61
C MET A 1 12.40 -7.90 0.29
N VAL A 2 12.20 -6.60 0.53
CA VAL A 2 11.10 -6.10 1.41
C VAL A 2 9.79 -5.99 0.65
N HIS A 3 9.80 -5.29 -0.49
CA HIS A 3 8.70 -5.17 -1.43
C HIS A 3 9.24 -5.46 -2.84
N PRO A 4 8.52 -6.18 -3.72
CA PRO A 4 7.15 -6.69 -3.55
C PRO A 4 7.05 -8.09 -2.94
N PHE A 5 8.16 -8.80 -2.69
CA PHE A 5 8.11 -10.22 -2.31
C PHE A 5 7.97 -10.51 -0.82
N TYR A 6 8.24 -9.54 0.05
CA TYR A 6 8.16 -9.71 1.50
C TYR A 6 9.04 -10.85 2.06
N ASP A 7 10.17 -11.21 1.43
CA ASP A 7 11.13 -12.16 2.01
C ASP A 7 11.74 -11.64 3.33
N ARG A 8 11.80 -10.30 3.47
CA ARG A 8 12.14 -9.57 4.69
C ARG A 8 10.94 -8.73 5.08
N ASN A 9 10.37 -8.97 6.26
CA ASN A 9 9.11 -8.37 6.66
C ASN A 9 9.00 -8.25 8.20
N ILE A 10 7.95 -7.61 8.67
CA ILE A 10 7.73 -7.31 10.10
C ILE A 10 7.47 -8.54 10.99
N SER A 11 7.14 -9.72 10.43
CA SER A 11 6.99 -10.95 11.23
C SER A 11 8.35 -11.47 11.71
N GLN A 12 9.46 -11.04 11.09
CA GLN A 12 10.80 -11.47 11.44
C GLN A 12 11.41 -10.56 12.52
N PRO A 13 12.03 -11.11 13.58
CA PRO A 13 12.60 -10.31 14.66
C PRO A 13 13.64 -9.30 14.18
N GLY A 14 13.47 -8.03 14.55
CA GLY A 14 14.41 -6.95 14.23
C GLY A 14 14.34 -6.41 12.79
N GLU A 15 13.60 -7.05 11.89
CA GLU A 15 13.53 -6.61 10.49
C GLU A 15 12.82 -5.26 10.33
N ARG A 16 11.78 -4.96 11.11
CA ARG A 16 11.13 -3.63 11.08
C ARG A 16 12.15 -2.49 11.25
N CYS A 17 13.02 -2.59 12.25
CA CYS A 17 14.04 -1.58 12.53
C CYS A 17 15.11 -1.50 11.43
N ARG A 18 15.53 -2.65 10.88
CA ARG A 18 16.50 -2.71 9.78
C ARG A 18 15.95 -2.08 8.49
N ILE A 19 14.71 -2.41 8.15
CA ILE A 19 14.02 -1.88 6.98
C ILE A 19 13.87 -0.37 7.11
N HIS A 20 13.34 0.11 8.23
CA HIS A 20 13.19 1.54 8.52
C HIS A 20 14.51 2.29 8.34
N ARG A 21 15.59 1.83 9.00
CA ARG A 21 16.92 2.45 8.89
C ARG A 21 17.46 2.46 7.46
N SER A 22 17.15 1.43 6.69
CA SER A 22 17.58 1.34 5.28
C SER A 22 16.84 2.35 4.41
N ILE A 23 15.53 2.53 4.65
CA ILE A 23 14.72 3.55 3.97
C ILE A 23 15.21 4.95 4.35
N GLU A 24 15.41 5.23 5.65
CA GLU A 24 15.93 6.52 6.14
C GLU A 24 17.29 6.84 5.50
N ARG A 25 18.20 5.87 5.43
CA ARG A 25 19.50 6.07 4.77
C ARG A 25 19.33 6.39 3.28
N TRP A 26 18.47 5.67 2.58
CA TRP A 26 18.20 5.94 1.16
C TRP A 26 17.58 7.32 0.95
N GLN A 27 16.63 7.70 1.81
CA GLN A 27 15.92 8.97 1.68
C GLN A 27 16.71 10.16 2.23
N SER A 28 17.76 9.93 3.02
CA SER A 28 18.68 10.99 3.50
C SER A 28 19.44 11.72 2.40
N PHE A 29 19.41 11.21 1.16
CA PHE A 29 19.91 11.93 0.00
C PHE A 29 18.96 13.04 -0.48
N SER A 30 17.79 13.18 0.13
CA SER A 30 17.00 14.42 0.16
C SER A 30 17.03 14.98 1.58
N GLU A 31 17.12 16.31 1.72
CA GLU A 31 17.06 16.95 3.05
C GLU A 31 15.72 16.70 3.76
N ALA A 32 14.63 16.60 2.99
CA ALA A 32 13.28 16.29 3.47
C ALA A 32 12.37 15.88 2.29
N PRO A 33 11.25 15.18 2.52
CA PRO A 33 10.33 14.82 1.43
C PRO A 33 9.78 16.04 0.68
N ASP A 34 9.58 17.17 1.35
CA ASP A 34 9.08 18.41 0.76
C ASP A 34 10.18 19.28 0.13
N ARG A 35 11.45 18.86 0.17
CA ARG A 35 12.59 19.59 -0.40
C ARG A 35 13.16 18.88 -1.63
N LEU A 36 13.33 19.64 -2.70
CA LEU A 36 13.91 19.16 -3.95
C LEU A 36 15.39 18.81 -3.76
N HIS A 37 15.81 17.63 -4.22
CA HIS A 37 17.22 17.26 -4.32
C HIS A 37 17.50 16.63 -5.67
N GLN A 38 18.66 16.93 -6.27
CA GLN A 38 19.03 16.39 -7.59
C GLN A 38 19.25 14.86 -7.61
N ALA A 39 19.32 14.22 -6.45
CA ALA A 39 19.67 12.81 -6.31
C ALA A 39 18.46 11.89 -6.20
N LEU A 40 17.31 12.42 -5.77
CA LEU A 40 16.06 11.68 -5.63
C LEU A 40 14.99 12.35 -6.50
N VAL A 41 14.32 11.54 -7.31
CA VAL A 41 13.27 11.97 -8.24
C VAL A 41 11.98 11.22 -7.94
N GLY A 42 10.88 11.51 -8.64
CA GLY A 42 9.57 10.86 -8.46
C GLY A 42 9.57 9.41 -8.02
N TYR A 43 10.32 8.55 -8.71
CA TYR A 43 10.42 7.12 -8.36
C TYR A 43 10.92 6.88 -6.94
N SER A 44 11.86 7.70 -6.44
CA SER A 44 12.37 7.59 -5.07
C SER A 44 11.28 7.80 -4.02
N PHE A 45 10.35 8.72 -4.28
CA PHE A 45 9.23 9.01 -3.39
C PHE A 45 8.17 7.92 -3.47
N THR A 46 7.72 7.61 -4.69
CA THR A 46 6.70 6.58 -4.91
C THR A 46 7.21 5.19 -4.51
N GLY A 47 8.53 4.95 -4.59
CA GLY A 47 9.17 3.70 -4.18
C GLY A 47 9.42 3.57 -2.68
N ALA A 48 9.57 4.68 -1.93
CA ALA A 48 9.63 4.64 -0.46
C ALA A 48 8.27 4.34 0.17
N ALA A 49 7.19 4.89 -0.39
CA ALA A 49 5.85 4.71 0.14
C ALA A 49 5.43 3.24 0.39
N PRO A 50 5.57 2.29 -0.57
CA PRO A 50 5.22 0.90 -0.34
C PRO A 50 6.16 0.21 0.66
N LEU A 51 7.41 0.69 0.82
CA LEU A 51 8.34 0.17 1.83
C LEU A 51 7.93 0.60 3.25
N HIS A 52 7.49 1.84 3.44
CA HIS A 52 6.89 2.30 4.69
C HIS A 52 5.57 1.55 4.98
N SER A 53 4.72 1.38 3.96
CA SER A 53 3.50 0.58 4.09
C SER A 53 3.81 -0.87 4.52
N ALA A 54 4.83 -1.49 3.93
CA ALA A 54 5.26 -2.85 4.27
C ALA A 54 5.68 -3.03 5.74
N ILE A 55 6.07 -1.96 6.43
CA ILE A 55 6.41 -1.95 7.85
C ILE A 55 5.31 -1.40 8.77
N GLY A 56 4.12 -1.15 8.23
CA GLY A 56 2.95 -0.65 8.97
C GLY A 56 2.95 0.87 9.19
N ASP A 57 3.80 1.61 8.47
CA ASP A 57 3.99 3.05 8.66
C ASP A 57 3.20 3.86 7.61
N GLY A 58 1.90 3.97 7.84
CA GLY A 58 0.98 4.62 6.90
C GLY A 58 1.16 6.13 6.80
N ASP A 59 1.53 6.79 7.90
CA ASP A 59 1.73 8.24 7.90
C ASP A 59 2.93 8.64 7.05
N GLU A 60 4.06 7.92 7.16
CA GLU A 60 5.20 8.15 6.28
C GLU A 60 4.92 7.73 4.84
N ALA A 61 4.23 6.60 4.62
CA ALA A 61 3.83 6.23 3.26
C ALA A 61 3.02 7.36 2.58
N TYR A 62 2.09 7.97 3.31
CA TYR A 62 1.34 9.14 2.84
C TYR A 62 2.20 10.39 2.67
N SER A 63 3.17 10.63 3.55
CA SER A 63 4.05 11.81 3.48
C SER A 63 4.82 11.83 2.16
N TYR A 64 5.39 10.69 1.74
CA TYR A 64 6.10 10.56 0.47
C TYR A 64 5.19 10.71 -0.75
N LEU A 65 4.00 10.10 -0.73
CA LEU A 65 3.04 10.23 -1.83
C LEU A 65 2.52 11.68 -1.96
N SER A 66 2.27 12.34 -0.84
CA SER A 66 1.84 13.74 -0.81
C SER A 66 2.95 14.67 -1.30
N ALA A 67 4.18 14.43 -0.87
CA ALA A 67 5.36 15.16 -1.33
C ALA A 67 5.54 15.01 -2.85
N PHE A 68 5.38 13.81 -3.40
CA PHE A 68 5.41 13.58 -4.84
C PHE A 68 4.37 14.45 -5.57
N LEU A 69 3.12 14.52 -5.10
CA LEU A 69 2.10 15.36 -5.75
C LEU A 69 2.38 16.86 -5.60
N ALA A 70 2.87 17.29 -4.43
CA ALA A 70 3.10 18.70 -4.12
C ALA A 70 4.31 19.28 -4.86
N THR A 71 5.43 18.54 -4.90
CA THR A 71 6.70 19.01 -5.47
C THR A 71 6.96 18.48 -6.86
N ARG A 72 6.21 17.45 -7.28
CA ARG A 72 6.50 16.62 -8.47
C ARG A 72 7.85 15.90 -8.39
N ALA A 73 8.50 15.95 -7.22
CA ALA A 73 9.78 15.34 -6.92
C ALA A 73 10.83 15.57 -8.03
N GLY A 74 10.98 16.83 -8.47
CA GLY A 74 11.95 17.21 -9.50
C GLY A 74 11.51 16.95 -10.95
N GLY A 75 10.33 16.34 -11.14
CA GLY A 75 9.69 16.11 -12.41
C GLY A 75 8.58 17.10 -12.75
N ARG A 76 7.74 16.73 -13.72
CA ARG A 76 6.53 17.50 -14.10
C ARG A 76 5.35 16.58 -14.42
N LEU A 77 4.15 17.02 -14.06
CA LEU A 77 2.88 16.41 -14.45
C LEU A 77 2.26 17.24 -15.56
N ARG A 78 1.96 16.63 -16.70
CA ARG A 78 1.25 17.26 -17.81
C ARG A 78 -0.25 17.06 -17.62
N PHE A 79 -0.97 18.10 -17.23
CA PHE A 79 -2.39 18.01 -16.90
C PHE A 79 -3.33 17.55 -18.04
N PRO A 80 -3.10 17.89 -19.33
CA PRO A 80 -3.99 17.42 -20.41
C PRO A 80 -4.10 15.91 -20.57
N ASP A 81 -3.04 15.16 -20.26
CA ASP A 81 -2.97 13.70 -20.47
C ASP A 81 -2.44 12.92 -19.26
N THR A 82 -2.23 13.61 -18.13
CA THR A 82 -1.72 13.07 -16.86
C THR A 82 -0.35 12.40 -16.95
N GLN A 83 0.40 12.64 -18.03
CA GLN A 83 1.74 12.08 -18.18
C GLN A 83 2.70 12.66 -17.14
N TYR A 84 3.56 11.80 -16.61
CA TYR A 84 4.63 12.19 -15.70
C TYR A 84 5.98 12.13 -16.42
N TYR A 85 6.82 13.13 -16.16
CA TYR A 85 8.18 13.22 -16.64
C TYR A 85 9.10 13.29 -15.42
N GLU A 86 10.07 12.37 -15.34
CA GLU A 86 10.92 12.20 -14.15
C GLU A 86 11.81 13.41 -13.86
N HIS A 87 12.22 14.13 -14.91
CA HIS A 87 13.09 15.30 -14.83
C HIS A 87 12.47 16.48 -15.56
N ASP A 88 12.37 17.63 -14.88
CA ASP A 88 11.95 18.86 -15.53
C ASP A 88 12.93 19.27 -16.65
N GLY A 89 12.39 19.78 -17.76
CA GLY A 89 13.16 20.10 -18.97
C GLY A 89 13.54 18.89 -19.85
N ASN A 90 13.12 17.67 -19.50
CA ASN A 90 13.24 16.49 -20.35
C ASN A 90 11.85 15.99 -20.78
N ASP A 91 11.68 15.70 -22.07
CA ASP A 91 10.42 15.22 -22.66
C ASP A 91 10.31 13.68 -22.67
N ALA A 92 11.18 12.98 -21.94
CA ALA A 92 11.05 11.55 -21.68
C ALA A 92 10.02 11.29 -20.58
N THR A 93 8.90 10.68 -20.95
CA THR A 93 7.85 10.26 -20.00
C THR A 93 8.25 9.00 -19.25
N THR A 94 7.81 8.90 -18.00
CA THR A 94 8.07 7.77 -17.11
C THR A 94 6.75 7.24 -16.55
N VAL A 95 6.38 6.02 -16.94
CA VAL A 95 5.06 5.43 -16.61
C VAL A 95 5.10 4.65 -15.30
N GLU A 96 6.27 4.12 -14.93
CA GLU A 96 6.48 3.34 -13.72
C GLU A 96 6.24 4.15 -12.45
N THR A 97 6.57 5.45 -12.43
CA THR A 97 6.40 6.32 -11.26
C THR A 97 4.92 6.49 -10.88
N PRO A 98 4.01 6.92 -11.78
CA PRO A 98 2.58 7.00 -11.44
C PRO A 98 1.95 5.62 -11.17
N LEU A 99 2.40 4.55 -11.83
CA LEU A 99 1.94 3.19 -11.51
C LEU A 99 2.41 2.72 -10.14
N THR A 100 3.64 3.06 -9.75
CA THR A 100 4.18 2.78 -8.42
C THR A 100 3.43 3.58 -7.36
N PHE A 101 3.09 4.85 -7.63
CA PHE A 101 2.22 5.66 -6.78
C PHE A 101 0.87 4.96 -6.55
N ALA A 102 0.20 4.54 -7.63
CA ALA A 102 -1.10 3.88 -7.53
C ALA A 102 -1.01 2.55 -6.76
N SER A 103 0.04 1.75 -7.02
CA SER A 103 0.29 0.53 -6.24
C SER A 103 0.50 0.86 -4.77
N ALA A 104 1.32 1.86 -4.43
CA ALA A 104 1.59 2.24 -3.05
C ALA A 104 0.33 2.64 -2.27
N VAL A 105 -0.64 3.30 -2.93
CA VAL A 105 -1.96 3.56 -2.34
C VAL A 105 -2.69 2.25 -2.03
N CYS A 106 -2.75 1.33 -2.99
CA CYS A 106 -3.35 0.01 -2.78
C CYS A 106 -2.64 -0.80 -1.69
N ASP A 107 -1.32 -0.62 -1.53
CA ASP A 107 -0.52 -1.29 -0.51
C ASP A 107 -0.91 -0.94 0.92
N MET A 108 -1.50 0.23 1.14
CA MET A 108 -2.04 0.64 2.45
C MET A 108 -3.41 0.03 2.76
N LEU A 109 -4.07 -0.58 1.77
CA LEU A 109 -5.45 -1.10 1.86
C LEU A 109 -5.46 -2.60 2.22
N PRO A 110 -5.46 -3.60 1.31
CA PRO A 110 -5.13 -4.97 1.68
C PRO A 110 -3.79 -5.44 1.11
N LYS A 111 -3.07 -6.20 1.92
CA LYS A 111 -1.87 -6.93 1.47
C LYS A 111 -1.84 -8.34 1.98
N SER A 112 -1.19 -9.22 1.22
CA SER A 112 -0.96 -10.59 1.64
C SER A 112 0.49 -10.97 1.37
N TRP A 113 1.00 -11.75 2.29
CA TRP A 113 2.24 -12.50 2.24
C TRP A 113 2.17 -13.52 3.38
N ASP A 114 3.10 -14.48 3.48
CA ASP A 114 3.13 -15.55 4.50
C ASP A 114 1.81 -16.30 4.77
N GLY A 115 0.88 -16.33 3.81
CA GLY A 115 -0.44 -16.94 3.99
C GLY A 115 -1.37 -16.12 4.91
N THR A 116 -1.01 -14.88 5.24
CA THR A 116 -1.81 -13.97 6.06
C THR A 116 -2.27 -12.79 5.22
N ILE A 117 -3.58 -12.51 5.25
CA ILE A 117 -4.16 -11.30 4.67
C ILE A 117 -4.16 -10.21 5.75
N ARG A 118 -3.54 -9.09 5.43
CA ARG A 118 -3.45 -7.89 6.24
C ARG A 118 -4.43 -6.87 5.68
N VAL A 119 -5.43 -6.52 6.46
CA VAL A 119 -6.43 -5.50 6.09
C VAL A 119 -6.06 -4.20 6.77
N PHE A 120 -5.99 -3.12 6.01
CA PHE A 120 -5.50 -1.81 6.45
C PHE A 120 -4.14 -1.88 7.17
N PRO A 121 -3.10 -2.53 6.61
CA PRO A 121 -1.83 -2.75 7.29
C PRO A 121 -1.12 -1.45 7.69
N ALA A 122 -1.33 -0.38 6.92
CA ALA A 122 -0.62 0.87 7.05
C ALA A 122 -1.50 2.05 6.59
N LEU A 123 -2.69 2.19 7.17
CA LEU A 123 -3.50 3.37 6.90
C LEU A 123 -2.86 4.63 7.51
N PRO A 124 -2.84 5.75 6.78
CA PRO A 124 -2.49 7.05 7.36
C PRO A 124 -3.46 7.39 8.49
N SER A 125 -2.95 7.94 9.59
CA SER A 125 -3.71 8.20 10.81
C SER A 125 -4.92 9.12 10.59
N HIS A 126 -4.85 10.02 9.59
CA HIS A 126 -5.92 10.95 9.24
C HIS A 126 -6.97 10.37 8.30
N TRP A 127 -6.74 9.19 7.69
CA TRP A 127 -7.75 8.49 6.87
C TRP A 127 -8.75 7.79 7.77
N LYS A 128 -9.81 8.51 8.16
CA LYS A 128 -10.86 8.01 9.05
C LYS A 128 -11.99 7.30 8.31
N ASP A 129 -12.21 7.65 7.05
CA ASP A 129 -13.28 7.09 6.23
C ASP A 129 -12.66 6.52 4.96
N VAL A 130 -12.67 5.19 4.84
CA VAL A 130 -12.01 4.45 3.76
C VAL A 130 -12.90 3.29 3.34
N ARG A 131 -13.17 3.17 2.05
CA ARG A 131 -13.86 2.00 1.49
C ARG A 131 -13.10 1.48 0.30
N PHE A 132 -12.96 0.16 0.22
CA PHE A 132 -12.53 -0.51 -0.99
C PHE A 132 -13.35 -1.78 -1.21
N ASP A 133 -13.50 -2.13 -2.48
CA ASP A 133 -14.30 -3.27 -2.91
C ASP A 133 -13.47 -4.18 -3.82
N ASN A 134 -13.43 -5.46 -3.47
CA ASN A 134 -12.93 -6.55 -4.30
C ASN A 134 -11.45 -6.48 -4.71
N LEU A 135 -10.59 -5.92 -3.84
CA LEU A 135 -9.15 -6.00 -4.04
C LEU A 135 -8.67 -7.43 -3.79
N LEU A 136 -7.81 -7.94 -4.68
CA LEU A 136 -7.36 -9.34 -4.62
C LEU A 136 -6.18 -9.50 -3.67
N ALA A 137 -6.29 -10.48 -2.79
CA ALA A 137 -5.21 -11.03 -2.00
C ALA A 137 -4.77 -12.41 -2.53
N ASP A 138 -3.61 -12.88 -2.06
CA ASP A 138 -3.02 -14.16 -2.45
C ASP A 138 -4.02 -15.31 -2.36
N GLY A 139 -3.90 -16.25 -3.30
CA GLY A 139 -4.81 -17.38 -3.41
C GLY A 139 -6.18 -17.04 -4.03
N GLY A 140 -6.33 -15.84 -4.60
CA GLY A 140 -7.54 -15.40 -5.32
C GLY A 140 -8.72 -15.17 -4.37
N VAL A 141 -8.44 -14.49 -3.26
CA VAL A 141 -9.44 -14.05 -2.30
C VAL A 141 -9.71 -12.58 -2.56
N ALA A 142 -10.94 -12.24 -2.95
CA ALA A 142 -11.38 -10.85 -3.02
C ALA A 142 -11.68 -10.36 -1.59
N VAL A 143 -11.10 -9.22 -1.24
CA VAL A 143 -11.27 -8.54 0.04
C VAL A 143 -11.98 -7.23 -0.21
N SER A 144 -12.94 -6.92 0.64
CA SER A 144 -13.63 -5.63 0.65
C SER A 144 -13.77 -5.17 2.08
N ALA A 145 -13.60 -3.88 2.36
CA ALA A 145 -13.71 -3.36 3.70
C ALA A 145 -14.17 -1.91 3.72
N GLU A 146 -14.79 -1.53 4.82
CA GLU A 146 -15.21 -0.16 5.10
C GLU A 146 -14.79 0.23 6.52
N LEU A 147 -14.07 1.34 6.58
CA LEU A 147 -13.73 2.08 7.77
C LEU A 147 -14.57 3.36 7.79
N SER A 148 -15.24 3.66 8.90
CA SER A 148 -15.92 4.93 9.11
C SER A 148 -15.58 5.51 10.49
N GLY A 149 -15.23 6.79 10.53
CA GLY A 149 -14.78 7.45 11.76
C GLY A 149 -13.60 6.74 12.44
N GLY A 150 -12.72 6.09 11.66
CA GLY A 150 -11.59 5.31 12.16
C GLY A 150 -11.94 3.93 12.72
N ARG A 151 -13.18 3.45 12.54
CA ARG A 151 -13.64 2.13 13.01
C ARG A 151 -14.00 1.23 11.84
N LEU A 152 -13.59 -0.03 11.90
CA LEU A 152 -13.98 -1.03 10.90
C LEU A 152 -15.48 -1.33 11.07
N VAL A 153 -16.29 -0.91 10.10
CA VAL A 153 -17.74 -1.12 10.11
C VAL A 153 -18.16 -2.31 9.24
N TRP A 154 -17.34 -2.66 8.25
CA TRP A 154 -17.58 -3.83 7.42
C TRP A 154 -16.28 -4.45 6.91
N LEU A 155 -16.26 -5.78 6.85
CA LEU A 155 -15.18 -6.57 6.28
C LEU A 155 -15.78 -7.81 5.61
N GLY A 156 -15.48 -7.98 4.32
CA GLY A 156 -16.01 -9.07 3.49
C GLY A 156 -14.90 -9.79 2.74
N PHE A 157 -15.10 -11.09 2.55
CA PHE A 157 -14.22 -11.96 1.78
C PHE A 157 -15.04 -12.80 0.81
N ALA A 158 -14.54 -12.96 -0.42
CA ALA A 158 -15.12 -13.85 -1.41
C ALA A 158 -14.02 -14.63 -2.13
N SER A 159 -14.23 -15.93 -2.35
CA SER A 159 -13.30 -16.75 -3.12
C SER A 159 -14.05 -17.88 -3.81
N ARG A 160 -13.63 -18.24 -5.03
CA ARG A 160 -14.24 -19.35 -5.79
C ARG A 160 -13.95 -20.72 -5.19
N TRP A 161 -13.02 -20.79 -4.24
CA TRP A 161 -12.58 -22.04 -3.64
C TRP A 161 -12.77 -21.99 -2.13
N LYS A 162 -12.98 -23.17 -1.55
CA LYS A 162 -12.93 -23.32 -0.10
C LYS A 162 -11.51 -23.04 0.38
N ARG A 163 -11.36 -22.15 1.36
CA ARG A 163 -10.05 -21.72 1.88
C ARG A 163 -10.11 -21.57 3.38
N ARG A 164 -8.98 -21.80 4.05
CA ARG A 164 -8.78 -21.31 5.42
C ARG A 164 -8.06 -19.98 5.31
N LEU A 165 -8.63 -18.95 5.92
CA LEU A 165 -8.06 -17.61 5.92
C LEU A 165 -7.42 -17.33 7.27
N ARG A 166 -6.32 -16.58 7.23
CA ARG A 166 -5.69 -15.95 8.40
C ARG A 166 -5.66 -14.46 8.16
N ILE A 167 -6.35 -13.69 9.00
CA ILE A 167 -6.51 -12.25 8.84
C ILE A 167 -5.86 -11.53 10.02
N VAL A 168 -5.14 -10.46 9.73
CA VAL A 168 -4.70 -9.49 10.76
C VAL A 168 -5.03 -8.08 10.28
N SER A 169 -5.26 -7.18 11.23
CA SER A 169 -5.49 -5.78 10.93
C SER A 169 -5.27 -4.94 12.17
N PRO A 170 -4.57 -3.79 12.08
CA PRO A 170 -4.42 -2.88 13.21
C PRO A 170 -5.74 -2.20 13.60
N VAL A 171 -6.75 -2.17 12.71
CA VAL A 171 -8.05 -1.53 12.99
C VAL A 171 -9.11 -2.47 13.56
N LEU A 172 -8.76 -3.73 13.82
CA LEU A 172 -9.66 -4.72 14.43
C LEU A 172 -9.87 -4.54 15.94
N GLY A 173 -9.25 -3.53 16.56
CA GLY A 173 -9.43 -3.25 17.99
C GLY A 173 -8.96 -4.41 18.88
N GLU A 174 -9.80 -4.87 19.81
CA GLU A 174 -9.49 -6.02 20.69
C GLU A 174 -9.23 -7.32 19.91
N LEU A 175 -9.85 -7.48 18.74
CA LEU A 175 -9.62 -8.62 17.85
C LEU A 175 -8.24 -8.55 17.16
N ALA A 176 -7.51 -7.42 17.24
CA ALA A 176 -6.17 -7.30 16.70
C ALA A 176 -5.10 -8.04 17.54
N GLN A 177 -5.44 -8.49 18.76
CA GLN A 177 -4.49 -9.18 19.65
C GLN A 177 -4.05 -10.55 19.13
N ALA A 178 -4.83 -11.16 18.23
CA ALA A 178 -4.48 -12.41 17.57
C ALA A 178 -5.03 -12.42 16.13
N PRO A 179 -4.39 -13.16 15.21
CA PRO A 179 -4.95 -13.37 13.88
C PRO A 179 -6.32 -14.06 13.94
N LEU A 180 -7.27 -13.56 13.16
CA LEU A 180 -8.57 -14.22 12.96
C LEU A 180 -8.41 -15.36 11.96
N GLU A 181 -8.86 -16.55 12.32
CA GLU A 181 -8.81 -17.72 11.46
C GLU A 181 -10.19 -18.34 11.27
N PHE A 182 -10.57 -18.59 10.02
CA PHE A 182 -11.85 -19.23 9.70
C PHE A 182 -11.81 -19.90 8.32
N ALA A 183 -12.75 -20.82 8.09
CA ALA A 183 -12.98 -21.39 6.78
C ALA A 183 -13.93 -20.49 5.99
N LEU A 184 -13.52 -20.08 4.80
CA LEU A 184 -14.36 -19.41 3.82
C LEU A 184 -14.93 -20.47 2.88
N GLU A 185 -16.26 -20.56 2.82
CA GLU A 185 -16.95 -21.37 1.83
C GLU A 185 -16.93 -20.69 0.46
N PRO A 186 -16.97 -21.46 -0.65
CA PRO A 186 -16.94 -20.90 -1.99
C PRO A 186 -18.07 -19.89 -2.24
N GLN A 187 -17.69 -18.72 -2.75
CA GLN A 187 -18.60 -17.67 -3.20
C GLN A 187 -18.05 -17.07 -4.49
N VAL A 188 -18.92 -16.89 -5.50
CA VAL A 188 -18.53 -16.19 -6.73
C VAL A 188 -18.59 -14.69 -6.46
N PRO A 189 -17.47 -13.95 -6.60
CA PRO A 189 -17.50 -12.50 -6.45
C PRO A 189 -18.46 -11.88 -7.48
N ARG A 190 -19.32 -10.95 -7.06
CA ARG A 190 -20.38 -10.38 -7.93
C ARG A 190 -19.86 -9.78 -9.24
N TRP A 191 -18.68 -9.17 -9.24
CA TRP A 191 -18.03 -8.60 -10.43
C TRP A 191 -17.50 -9.64 -11.42
N LEU A 192 -17.42 -10.90 -11.02
CA LEU A 192 -17.00 -12.01 -11.88
C LEU A 192 -18.20 -12.68 -12.58
N ILE A 193 -19.42 -12.31 -12.20
CA ILE A 193 -20.62 -12.65 -12.95
C ILE A 193 -20.63 -11.70 -14.15
N ARG A 194 -20.28 -12.23 -15.32
CA ARG A 194 -20.63 -11.55 -16.56
C ARG A 194 -22.14 -11.71 -16.67
N ASP A 195 -22.87 -10.61 -16.76
CA ASP A 195 -24.21 -10.65 -17.30
C ASP A 195 -24.04 -10.83 -18.82
N ASP A 196 -24.13 -12.08 -19.29
CA ASP A 196 -24.18 -12.42 -20.72
C ASP A 196 -25.43 -11.85 -21.41
#